data_AF-A0A6A3ART3-F1
#
_entry.id   AF-A0A6A3ART3-F1
#
_cell.length_a   1.000
_cell.length_b   1.000
_cell.length_c   1.000
_cell.angle_alpha   90.00
_cell.angle_beta   90.00
_cell.angle_gamma   90.00
#
_symmetry.space_group_name_H-M   'P 1'
#
loop_
_entity.id
_entity.type
_entity.pdbx_description
1 polymer ?
#
loop_
_entity_poly.entity_id
_entity_poly.type
_entity_poly.pdbx_seq_one_letter_code
_entity_poly.pdbx_strand_id
1 'polypeptide(L)'
;MWKAMLECHHSQYITISLAYHSRNSTDAPQGDTRRQIMAQLRQEIECFGVSFTDWVNSHASYLEALNGWLQNCIKEPQERSKNRYPFSPHRYLGFGPPIFVLCREWSAGIKALPAEELSTAIKSFLSDICHLMDEQVDKLQKNDKSVDGTHRESGSKDGLSLLTDGDTNDDVSSNLSCIQASLTRVLDRLNKFSEASVKMYEDVRQISDAARIAYLKLQAN
;
A
#
# COMPACT_ATOMS: atom_id res chain seq x y z
N MET A 1 -11.84 -5.22 -12.08
CA MET A 1 -11.18 -4.90 -10.80
C MET A 1 -9.78 -4.37 -11.04
N TRP A 2 -8.74 -5.21 -11.15
CA TRP A 2 -7.32 -4.80 -11.21
C TRP A 2 -6.99 -3.65 -12.17
N LYS A 3 -7.49 -3.65 -13.40
CA LYS A 3 -7.25 -2.54 -14.36
C LYS A 3 -7.86 -1.21 -13.91
N ALA A 4 -9.12 -1.20 -13.46
CA ALA A 4 -9.76 -0.02 -12.88
C ALA A 4 -9.09 0.47 -11.58
N MET A 5 -8.50 -0.43 -10.80
CA MET A 5 -7.69 -0.08 -9.61
C MET A 5 -6.37 0.58 -10.01
N LEU A 6 -5.67 0.05 -11.02
CA LEU A 6 -4.48 0.68 -11.60
C LEU A 6 -4.82 2.04 -12.23
N GLU A 7 -5.88 2.15 -13.02
CA GLU A 7 -6.37 3.40 -13.61
C GLU A 7 -6.68 4.45 -12.52
N CYS A 8 -7.30 4.04 -11.41
CA CYS A 8 -7.58 4.91 -10.27
C CYS A 8 -6.29 5.39 -9.59
N HIS A 9 -5.36 4.49 -9.25
CA HIS A 9 -4.09 4.85 -8.59
C HIS A 9 -3.17 5.66 -9.49
N HIS A 10 -3.17 5.40 -10.80
CA HIS A 10 -2.45 6.20 -11.79
C HIS A 10 -3.02 7.62 -11.89
N SER A 11 -4.35 7.76 -11.91
CA SER A 11 -5.04 9.05 -11.86
C SER A 11 -4.77 9.82 -10.55
N GLN A 12 -4.77 9.13 -9.41
CA GLN A 12 -4.37 9.69 -8.11
C GLN A 12 -2.93 10.19 -8.15
N TYR A 13 -1.98 9.38 -8.62
CA TYR A 13 -0.57 9.74 -8.76
C TYR A 13 -0.38 11.00 -9.63
N ILE A 14 -1.06 11.06 -10.78
CA ILE A 14 -1.02 12.24 -11.68
C ILE A 14 -1.66 13.46 -11.00
N THR A 15 -2.85 13.33 -10.43
CA THR A 15 -3.59 14.45 -9.80
C THR A 15 -2.78 15.06 -8.65
N ILE A 16 -2.22 14.22 -7.78
CA ILE A 16 -1.38 14.63 -6.66
C ILE A 16 -0.10 15.31 -7.18
N SER A 17 0.58 14.69 -8.16
CA SER A 17 1.80 15.27 -8.77
C SER A 17 1.57 16.62 -9.44
N LEU A 18 0.44 16.81 -10.13
CA LEU A 18 0.09 18.06 -10.79
C LEU A 18 -0.38 19.14 -9.81
N ALA A 19 -1.13 18.78 -8.77
CA ALA A 19 -1.59 19.73 -7.75
C ALA A 19 -0.42 20.47 -7.07
N TYR A 20 0.70 19.78 -6.80
CA TYR A 20 1.90 20.41 -6.22
C TYR A 20 2.56 21.48 -7.11
N HIS A 21 2.34 21.46 -8.42
CA HIS A 21 2.85 22.50 -9.33
C HIS A 21 1.97 23.77 -9.29
N SER A 22 0.75 23.69 -8.74
CA SER A 22 -0.17 24.83 -8.61
C SER A 22 0.09 25.62 -7.32
N ARG A 23 1.34 26.08 -7.10
CA ARG A 23 1.75 26.81 -5.89
C ARG A 23 1.25 28.27 -5.87
N ASN A 24 -0.05 28.45 -5.68
CA ASN A 24 -0.72 29.74 -5.46
C ASN A 24 -1.75 29.63 -4.32
N SER A 25 -1.28 29.70 -3.08
CA SER A 25 -2.12 29.90 -1.89
C SER A 25 -1.39 30.74 -0.86
N THR A 26 -1.85 31.97 -0.63
CA THR A 26 -1.34 32.88 0.41
C THR A 26 -1.76 32.49 1.82
N ASP A 27 -2.83 31.69 1.94
CA ASP A 27 -3.45 31.31 3.20
C ASP A 27 -3.10 29.85 3.55
N ALA A 28 -1.92 29.64 4.13
CA ALA A 28 -1.58 28.38 4.75
C ALA A 28 -2.41 28.20 6.06
N PRO A 29 -3.08 27.05 6.28
CA PRO A 29 -3.90 26.84 7.47
C PRO A 29 -3.03 26.90 8.74
N GLN A 30 -3.32 27.87 9.61
CA GLN A 30 -2.52 28.11 10.81
C GLN A 30 -2.68 27.00 11.87
N GLY A 31 -1.65 26.86 12.71
CA GLY A 31 -1.68 26.19 14.03
C GLY A 31 -2.49 24.89 14.10
N ASP A 32 -3.65 24.99 14.75
CA ASP A 32 -4.52 23.87 15.08
C ASP A 32 -5.19 23.23 13.86
N THR A 33 -5.54 24.01 12.84
CA THR A 33 -6.09 23.49 11.59
C THR A 33 -5.05 22.60 10.89
N ARG A 34 -3.77 23.00 10.88
CA ARG A 34 -2.68 22.13 10.37
C ARG A 34 -2.54 20.86 11.21
N ARG A 35 -2.61 20.96 12.54
CA ARG A 35 -2.54 19.81 13.45
C ARG A 35 -3.68 18.82 13.21
N GLN A 36 -4.91 19.30 13.02
CA GLN A 36 -6.08 18.47 12.74
C GLN A 36 -5.96 17.75 11.39
N ILE A 37 -5.53 18.45 10.34
CA ILE A 37 -5.29 17.85 9.01
C ILE A 37 -4.21 16.76 9.09
N MET A 38 -3.11 16.99 9.81
CA MET A 38 -2.05 15.98 10.01
C MET A 38 -2.56 14.75 10.78
N ALA A 39 -3.37 14.94 11.81
CA ALA A 39 -3.96 13.85 12.58
C ALA A 39 -4.94 13.01 11.75
N GLN A 40 -5.76 13.65 10.90
CA GLN A 40 -6.65 12.96 9.96
C GLN A 40 -5.86 12.19 8.89
N LEU A 41 -4.84 12.81 8.29
CA LEU A 41 -3.96 12.14 7.32
C LEU A 41 -3.30 10.90 7.92
N ARG A 42 -2.80 10.99 9.16
CA ARG A 42 -2.27 9.83 9.88
C ARG A 42 -3.31 8.72 10.00
N GLN A 43 -4.51 9.04 10.51
CA GLN A 43 -5.56 8.06 10.77
C GLN A 43 -6.01 7.32 9.49
N GLU A 44 -6.19 8.05 8.38
CA GLU A 44 -6.58 7.45 7.09
C GLU A 44 -5.48 6.54 6.52
N ILE A 45 -4.21 6.94 6.62
CA ILE A 45 -3.07 6.13 6.15
C ILE A 45 -2.84 4.90 7.05
N GLU A 46 -3.06 5.02 8.36
CA GLU A 46 -3.00 3.92 9.33
C GLU A 46 -4.13 2.90 9.05
N CYS A 47 -5.36 3.37 8.85
CA CYS A 47 -6.51 2.58 8.42
C CYS A 47 -6.27 1.86 7.08
N PHE A 48 -5.74 2.58 6.08
CA PHE A 48 -5.38 2.03 4.78
C PHE A 48 -4.30 0.96 4.88
N GLY A 49 -3.24 1.18 5.67
CA GLY A 49 -2.15 0.23 5.85
C GLY A 49 -2.57 -1.09 6.49
N VAL A 50 -3.43 -1.03 7.50
CA VAL A 50 -4.04 -2.23 8.11
C VAL A 50 -4.95 -2.93 7.10
N SER A 51 -5.90 -2.19 6.49
CA SER A 51 -6.86 -2.73 5.52
C SER A 51 -6.19 -3.39 4.31
N PHE A 52 -5.09 -2.81 3.80
CA PHE A 52 -4.28 -3.38 2.72
C PHE A 52 -3.62 -4.69 3.16
N THR A 53 -2.99 -4.71 4.34
CA THR A 53 -2.31 -5.88 4.88
C THR A 53 -3.29 -7.04 5.10
N ASP A 54 -4.43 -6.77 5.74
CA ASP A 54 -5.47 -7.76 6.00
C ASP A 54 -6.09 -8.30 4.70
N TRP A 55 -6.28 -7.45 3.70
CA TRP A 55 -6.80 -7.86 2.39
C TRP A 55 -5.81 -8.75 1.61
N VAL A 56 -4.53 -8.39 1.54
CA VAL A 56 -3.49 -9.24 0.90
C VAL A 56 -3.39 -10.58 1.61
N ASN A 57 -3.31 -10.58 2.95
CA ASN A 57 -3.23 -11.79 3.75
C ASN A 57 -4.47 -12.69 3.57
N SER A 58 -5.67 -12.12 3.64
CA SER A 58 -6.93 -12.85 3.41
C SER A 58 -6.98 -13.50 2.02
N HIS A 59 -6.55 -12.77 0.98
CA HIS A 59 -6.55 -13.26 -0.39
C HIS A 59 -5.49 -14.37 -0.60
N ALA A 60 -4.30 -14.24 0.00
CA ALA A 60 -3.26 -15.27 0.00
C ALA A 60 -3.71 -16.54 0.74
N SER A 61 -4.23 -16.41 1.96
CA SER A 61 -4.72 -17.53 2.77
C SER A 61 -5.90 -18.24 2.12
N TYR A 62 -6.82 -17.50 1.48
CA TYR A 62 -7.93 -18.11 0.74
C TYR A 62 -7.45 -18.99 -0.43
N LEU A 63 -6.52 -18.50 -1.26
CA LEU A 63 -5.99 -19.29 -2.36
C LEU A 63 -5.12 -20.46 -1.90
N GLU A 64 -4.38 -20.31 -0.80
CA GLU A 64 -3.61 -21.40 -0.21
C GLU A 64 -4.53 -22.49 0.35
N ALA A 65 -5.61 -22.13 1.05
CA ALA A 65 -6.62 -23.07 1.52
C ALA A 65 -7.33 -23.78 0.35
N LEU A 66 -7.69 -23.03 -0.71
CA LEU A 66 -8.34 -23.58 -1.91
C LEU A 66 -7.42 -24.54 -2.68
N ASN A 67 -6.16 -24.17 -2.90
CA ASN A 67 -5.17 -25.03 -3.53
C ASN A 67 -4.89 -26.28 -2.65
N GLY A 68 -4.71 -26.11 -1.33
CA GLY A 68 -4.51 -27.21 -0.39
C GLY A 68 -5.71 -28.18 -0.34
N TRP A 69 -6.94 -27.67 -0.39
CA TRP A 69 -8.16 -28.48 -0.51
C TRP A 69 -8.16 -29.27 -1.82
N LEU A 70 -7.89 -28.62 -2.96
CA LEU A 70 -7.77 -29.28 -4.26
C LEU A 70 -6.72 -30.40 -4.25
N GLN A 71 -5.51 -30.17 -3.72
CA GLN A 71 -4.48 -31.22 -3.64
C GLN A 71 -4.92 -32.43 -2.79
N ASN A 72 -5.78 -32.24 -1.79
CA ASN A 72 -6.37 -33.35 -1.04
C ASN A 72 -7.40 -34.14 -1.87
N CYS A 73 -8.11 -33.51 -2.82
CA CYS A 73 -9.02 -34.20 -3.74
C CYS A 73 -8.28 -35.11 -4.77
N ILE A 74 -6.96 -34.99 -4.92
CA ILE A 74 -6.14 -35.90 -5.74
C ILE A 74 -5.69 -37.13 -4.94
N LYS A 75 -5.71 -37.10 -3.60
CA LYS A 75 -5.24 -38.20 -2.74
C LYS A 75 -6.16 -39.41 -2.86
N GLU A 76 -5.78 -40.31 -3.75
CA GLU A 76 -6.40 -41.61 -3.95
C GLU A 76 -6.46 -42.38 -2.62
N PRO A 77 -7.61 -42.97 -2.24
CA PRO A 77 -7.67 -43.90 -1.11
C PRO A 77 -6.65 -45.03 -1.32
N GLN A 78 -5.92 -45.40 -0.27
CA GLN A 78 -4.82 -46.38 -0.35
C GLN A 78 -5.37 -47.83 -0.45
N GLU A 79 -6.16 -48.11 -1.49
CA GLU A 79 -6.87 -49.37 -1.62
C GLU A 79 -5.97 -50.52 -2.09
N ARG A 80 -5.78 -51.46 -1.16
CA ARG A 80 -5.25 -52.81 -1.44
C ARG A 80 -6.31 -53.66 -2.16
N SER A 81 -6.62 -53.39 -3.43
CA SER A 81 -7.53 -54.23 -4.22
C SER A 81 -6.86 -54.79 -5.49
N LYS A 82 -6.70 -56.12 -5.55
CA LYS A 82 -6.11 -56.83 -6.69
C LYS A 82 -7.16 -57.16 -7.77
N ASN A 83 -7.85 -56.16 -8.31
CA ASN A 83 -8.55 -56.28 -9.60
C ASN A 83 -8.83 -54.89 -10.23
N ARG A 84 -8.63 -54.79 -11.54
CA ARG A 84 -8.89 -53.59 -12.35
C ARG A 84 -10.40 -53.49 -12.69
N TYR A 85 -11.01 -52.34 -12.99
CA TYR A 85 -10.53 -50.98 -13.31
C TYR A 85 -11.48 -49.93 -12.70
N PRO A 86 -11.03 -48.93 -11.90
CA PRO A 86 -11.91 -47.86 -11.40
C PRO A 86 -11.80 -46.52 -12.16
N PHE A 87 -10.97 -46.42 -13.21
CA PHE A 87 -10.67 -45.15 -13.89
C PHE A 87 -10.39 -45.30 -15.39
N SER A 88 -10.75 -44.25 -16.14
CA SER A 88 -10.37 -44.06 -17.55
C SER A 88 -8.88 -43.66 -17.71
N PRO A 89 -8.28 -43.80 -18.91
CA PRO A 89 -6.83 -43.67 -19.12
C PRO A 89 -6.18 -42.33 -18.74
N HIS A 90 -6.95 -41.25 -18.65
CA HIS A 90 -6.45 -39.87 -18.51
C HIS A 90 -5.73 -39.54 -17.20
N ARG A 91 -5.80 -40.38 -16.15
CA ARG A 91 -5.33 -40.02 -14.79
C ARG A 91 -3.85 -39.63 -14.67
N TYR A 92 -2.96 -40.06 -15.56
CA TYR A 92 -1.50 -39.99 -15.34
C TYR A 92 -0.67 -39.21 -16.38
N LEU A 93 -1.30 -38.47 -17.30
CA LEU A 93 -0.57 -37.70 -18.34
C LEU A 93 -0.01 -36.34 -17.86
N GLY A 94 0.02 -36.05 -16.56
CA GLY A 94 0.45 -34.77 -15.98
C GLY A 94 -0.57 -33.62 -16.13
N PHE A 95 -1.43 -33.67 -17.15
CA PHE A 95 -2.51 -32.70 -17.40
C PHE A 95 -3.76 -33.01 -16.57
N GLY A 96 -3.72 -32.69 -15.27
CA GLY A 96 -4.92 -32.65 -14.43
C GLY A 96 -5.92 -31.58 -14.90
N PRO A 97 -7.17 -31.60 -14.37
CA PRO A 97 -8.18 -30.58 -14.67
C PRO A 97 -7.65 -29.13 -14.53
N PRO A 98 -8.00 -28.18 -15.42
CA PRO A 98 -7.35 -26.86 -15.48
C PRO A 98 -7.41 -26.03 -14.19
N ILE A 99 -8.39 -26.30 -13.32
CA ILE A 99 -8.52 -25.68 -11.99
C ILE A 99 -7.28 -25.89 -11.10
N PHE A 100 -6.57 -27.02 -11.23
CA PHE A 100 -5.34 -27.28 -10.48
C PHE A 100 -4.21 -26.34 -10.89
N VAL A 101 -4.11 -26.02 -12.19
CA VAL A 101 -3.13 -25.06 -12.72
C VAL A 101 -3.53 -23.65 -12.29
N LEU A 102 -4.80 -23.27 -12.46
CA LEU A 102 -5.32 -21.95 -12.06
C LEU A 102 -5.03 -21.65 -10.57
N CYS A 103 -5.41 -22.56 -9.66
CA CYS A 103 -5.22 -22.34 -8.23
C CYS A 103 -3.75 -22.41 -7.80
N ARG A 104 -2.91 -23.21 -8.48
CA ARG A 104 -1.46 -23.24 -8.24
C ARG A 104 -0.81 -21.92 -8.66
N GLU A 105 -0.97 -21.50 -9.91
CA GLU A 105 -0.30 -20.29 -10.42
C GLU A 105 -0.82 -19.03 -9.73
N TRP A 106 -2.11 -18.96 -9.39
CA TRP A 106 -2.67 -17.79 -8.69
C TRP A 106 -2.21 -17.73 -7.22
N SER A 107 -2.15 -18.87 -6.52
CA SER A 107 -1.61 -18.92 -5.15
C SER A 107 -0.11 -18.55 -5.10
N ALA A 108 0.68 -19.00 -6.08
CA ALA A 108 2.07 -18.59 -6.24
C ALA A 108 2.20 -17.11 -6.62
N GLY A 109 1.34 -16.62 -7.53
CA GLY A 109 1.34 -15.25 -8.03
C GLY A 109 1.11 -14.21 -6.94
N ILE A 110 0.12 -14.41 -6.06
CA ILE A 110 -0.12 -13.47 -4.94
C ILE A 110 1.11 -13.38 -4.02
N LYS A 111 1.74 -14.53 -3.73
CA LYS A 111 2.95 -14.60 -2.88
C LYS A 111 4.19 -13.97 -3.53
N ALA A 112 4.13 -13.61 -4.82
CA ALA A 112 5.18 -12.92 -5.56
C ALA A 112 4.90 -11.41 -5.76
N LEU A 113 3.77 -10.87 -5.27
CA LEU A 113 3.47 -9.44 -5.35
C LEU A 113 4.33 -8.63 -4.36
N PRO A 114 4.71 -7.38 -4.69
CA PRO A 114 5.56 -6.53 -3.84
C PRO A 114 4.79 -5.90 -2.65
N ALA A 115 3.93 -6.68 -1.98
CA ALA A 115 3.10 -6.21 -0.87
C ALA A 115 3.95 -5.69 0.30
N GLU A 116 5.04 -6.36 0.65
CA GLU A 116 5.94 -5.93 1.73
C GLU A 116 6.66 -4.61 1.42
N GLU A 117 6.96 -4.31 0.15
CA GLU A 117 7.57 -3.02 -0.21
C GLU A 117 6.59 -1.87 0.04
N LEU A 118 5.32 -2.07 -0.32
CA LEU A 118 4.24 -1.10 -0.10
C LEU A 118 3.92 -0.96 1.39
N SER A 119 3.77 -2.07 2.12
CA SER A 119 3.60 -2.08 3.58
C SER A 119 4.76 -1.37 4.30
N THR A 120 5.99 -1.53 3.82
CA THR A 120 7.17 -0.83 4.36
C THR A 120 7.14 0.66 4.04
N ALA A 121 6.74 1.06 2.83
CA ALA A 121 6.60 2.46 2.47
C ALA A 121 5.51 3.18 3.31
N ILE A 122 4.36 2.52 3.54
CA ILE A 122 3.28 3.04 4.39
C ILE A 122 3.77 3.22 5.84
N LYS A 123 4.49 2.23 6.39
CA LYS A 123 5.08 2.31 7.74
C LYS A 123 6.12 3.44 7.86
N SER A 124 6.97 3.64 6.83
CA SER A 124 7.89 4.78 6.76
C SER A 124 7.11 6.10 6.83
N PHE A 125 6.12 6.28 5.96
CA PHE A 125 5.34 7.52 5.88
C PHE A 125 4.59 7.84 7.18
N LEU A 126 4.05 6.83 7.87
CA LEU A 126 3.46 7.00 9.20
C LEU A 126 4.49 7.43 10.26
N SER A 127 5.72 6.88 10.20
CA SER A 127 6.82 7.31 11.08
C SER A 127 7.24 8.75 10.79
N ASP A 128 7.36 9.12 9.51
CA ASP A 128 7.70 10.47 9.05
C ASP A 128 6.63 11.48 9.54
N ILE A 129 5.34 11.14 9.41
CA ILE A 129 4.22 11.94 9.95
C ILE A 129 4.30 12.11 11.47
N CYS A 130 4.60 11.04 12.22
CA CYS A 130 4.65 11.12 13.69
C CYS A 130 5.78 12.03 14.17
N HIS A 131 6.99 11.88 13.62
CA HIS A 131 8.15 12.74 13.94
C HIS A 131 7.80 14.23 13.78
N LEU A 132 7.17 14.58 12.66
CA LEU A 132 6.77 15.95 12.32
C LEU A 132 5.64 16.50 13.20
N MET A 133 4.82 15.63 13.81
CA MET A 133 3.81 16.01 14.80
C MET A 133 4.44 16.26 16.18
N ASP A 134 5.38 15.39 16.59
CA ASP A 134 6.07 15.51 17.88
C ASP A 134 6.98 16.75 17.91
N GLU A 135 7.72 17.02 16.83
CA GLU A 135 8.51 18.26 16.67
C GLU A 135 7.65 19.53 16.73
N GLN A 136 6.41 19.49 16.23
CA GLN A 136 5.47 20.62 16.34
C GLN A 136 5.03 20.85 17.80
N VAL A 137 4.87 19.79 18.60
CA VAL A 137 4.51 19.89 20.03
C VAL A 137 5.67 20.46 20.85
N ASP A 138 6.89 19.96 20.64
CA ASP A 138 8.08 20.40 21.37
C ASP A 138 8.43 21.88 21.12
N LYS A 139 8.26 22.36 19.88
CA LYS A 139 8.47 23.77 19.52
C LYS A 139 7.47 24.70 20.22
N LEU A 140 6.19 24.30 20.30
CA LEU A 140 5.17 25.05 21.05
C LEU A 140 5.48 25.09 22.56
N GLN A 141 5.86 23.96 23.17
CA GLN A 141 6.22 23.91 24.59
C GLN A 141 7.49 24.68 24.96
N LYS A 142 8.39 24.96 24.00
CA LYS A 142 9.56 25.81 24.22
C LYS A 142 9.20 27.29 24.18
N ASN A 143 8.31 27.70 23.28
CA ASN A 143 7.90 29.10 23.14
C ASN A 143 7.15 29.61 24.39
N ASP A 144 6.21 28.83 24.94
CA ASP A 144 5.51 29.18 26.20
C ASP A 144 6.49 29.44 27.36
N LYS A 145 7.54 28.61 27.47
CA LYS A 145 8.54 28.68 28.55
C LYS A 145 9.51 29.86 28.41
N SER A 146 9.44 30.62 27.31
CA SER A 146 10.29 31.81 27.09
C SER A 146 9.65 33.12 27.56
N VAL A 147 8.37 33.12 27.98
CA VAL A 147 7.61 34.35 28.26
C VAL A 147 7.63 34.75 29.75
N ASP A 148 7.70 33.78 30.67
CA ASP A 148 7.68 34.00 32.14
C ASP A 148 9.06 34.44 32.70
N GLY A 149 9.69 35.42 32.04
CA GLY A 149 11.15 35.55 32.04
C GLY A 149 11.77 36.93 32.30
N THR A 150 10.99 38.01 32.46
CA THR A 150 11.52 39.31 32.98
C THR A 150 10.39 40.21 33.50
N HIS A 151 10.44 40.56 34.78
CA HIS A 151 9.58 41.61 35.36
C HIS A 151 10.41 42.61 36.20
N ARG A 152 11.03 43.61 35.55
CA ARG A 152 11.67 44.76 36.21
C ARG A 152 11.70 46.02 35.32
N GLU A 153 10.66 46.83 35.51
CA GLU A 153 10.57 48.30 35.46
C GLU A 153 11.35 49.14 34.41
N SER A 154 10.56 49.96 33.69
CA SER A 154 10.80 51.37 33.36
C SER A 154 11.80 51.76 32.25
N GLY A 155 11.27 52.37 31.19
CA GLY A 155 12.04 53.12 30.19
C GLY A 155 11.26 53.37 28.89
N SER A 156 11.00 54.63 28.53
CA SER A 156 10.31 55.00 27.29
C SER A 156 11.29 55.44 26.19
N LYS A 157 11.17 54.87 24.98
CA LYS A 157 11.13 55.59 23.70
C LYS A 157 10.96 54.69 22.47
N ASP A 158 10.65 55.32 21.34
CA ASP A 158 10.41 54.72 20.02
C ASP A 158 11.62 53.93 19.48
N GLY A 159 11.34 52.82 18.79
CA GLY A 159 12.34 52.02 18.08
C GLY A 159 11.67 51.08 17.06
N LEU A 160 11.91 51.32 15.77
CA LEU A 160 11.31 50.57 14.67
C LEU A 160 12.23 49.41 14.21
N SER A 161 11.61 48.24 14.01
CA SER A 161 12.04 47.11 13.15
C SER A 161 12.78 45.90 13.76
N LEU A 162 12.36 44.74 13.21
CA LEU A 162 13.13 43.55 12.85
C LEU A 162 13.44 42.43 13.87
N LEU A 163 13.22 41.19 13.38
CA LEU A 163 13.79 39.88 13.76
C LEU A 163 12.93 38.84 14.54
N THR A 164 11.76 38.48 14.02
CA THR A 164 11.16 37.13 14.22
C THR A 164 10.20 36.76 13.07
N ASP A 165 10.72 36.29 11.93
CA ASP A 165 9.90 35.70 10.84
C ASP A 165 10.67 34.74 9.89
N GLY A 166 11.92 34.38 10.22
CA GLY A 166 12.77 33.53 9.38
C GLY A 166 12.58 32.03 9.63
N ASP A 167 13.06 31.56 10.79
CA ASP A 167 13.12 30.13 11.16
C ASP A 167 11.80 29.37 11.01
N THR A 168 10.66 30.02 11.26
CA THR A 168 9.32 29.41 11.18
C THR A 168 8.89 29.03 9.77
N ASN A 169 9.36 29.75 8.74
CA ASN A 169 8.92 29.56 7.36
C ASN A 169 9.71 28.43 6.68
N ASP A 170 11.03 28.41 6.87
CA ASP A 170 11.90 27.35 6.34
C ASP A 170 11.67 25.99 7.03
N ASP A 171 11.32 25.98 8.32
CA ASP A 171 10.91 24.77 9.04
C ASP A 171 9.60 24.19 8.46
N VAL A 172 8.57 25.01 8.23
CA VAL A 172 7.32 24.52 7.61
C VAL A 172 7.54 24.06 6.16
N SER A 173 8.40 24.76 5.41
CA SER A 173 8.78 24.40 4.03
C SER A 173 9.48 23.05 3.95
N SER A 174 10.50 22.82 4.80
CA SER A 174 11.25 21.56 4.83
C SER A 174 10.38 20.39 5.30
N ASN A 175 9.56 20.58 6.33
CA ASN A 175 8.61 19.58 6.82
C ASN A 175 7.59 19.15 5.76
N LEU A 176 7.05 20.09 4.97
CA LEU A 176 6.16 19.78 3.84
C LEU A 176 6.88 18.98 2.74
N SER A 177 8.15 19.30 2.44
CA SER A 177 8.94 18.55 1.47
C SER A 177 9.25 17.11 1.91
N CYS A 178 9.39 16.87 3.22
CA CYS A 178 9.56 15.54 3.80
C CYS A 178 8.28 14.68 3.62
N ILE A 179 7.11 15.25 3.95
CA ILE A 179 5.79 14.63 3.73
C ILE A 179 5.57 14.33 2.24
N GLN A 180 5.95 15.25 1.35
CA GLN A 180 5.86 15.05 -0.09
C GLN A 180 6.73 13.86 -0.54
N ALA A 181 8.02 13.84 -0.17
CA ALA A 181 8.97 12.80 -0.62
C ALA A 181 8.64 11.39 -0.09
N SER A 182 8.00 11.30 1.08
CA SER A 182 7.52 10.04 1.68
C SER A 182 6.18 9.60 1.06
N LEU A 183 5.20 10.51 0.89
CA LEU A 183 3.93 10.21 0.20
C LEU A 183 4.14 9.78 -1.26
N THR A 184 4.98 10.49 -2.02
CA THR A 184 5.31 10.10 -3.41
C THR A 184 5.91 8.69 -3.47
N ARG A 185 6.67 8.28 -2.45
CA ARG A 185 7.24 6.92 -2.34
C ARG A 185 6.17 5.86 -2.06
N VAL A 186 5.14 6.17 -1.27
CA VAL A 186 3.97 5.29 -1.08
C VAL A 186 3.20 5.11 -2.38
N LEU A 187 2.92 6.21 -3.10
CA LEU A 187 2.18 6.18 -4.36
C LEU A 187 2.94 5.44 -5.48
N ASP A 188 4.27 5.61 -5.55
CA ASP A 188 5.16 4.83 -6.44
C ASP A 188 5.06 3.32 -6.19
N ARG A 189 5.12 2.88 -4.92
CA ARG A 189 4.97 1.46 -4.56
C ARG A 189 3.55 0.95 -4.80
N LEU A 190 2.53 1.79 -4.61
CA LEU A 190 1.13 1.44 -4.89
C LEU A 190 0.88 1.26 -6.40
N ASN A 191 1.47 2.11 -7.25
CA ASN A 191 1.44 1.93 -8.70
C ASN A 191 2.17 0.64 -9.12
N LYS A 192 3.38 0.40 -8.62
CA LYS A 192 4.15 -0.84 -8.90
C LYS A 192 3.44 -2.12 -8.44
N PHE A 193 2.81 -2.09 -7.26
CA PHE A 193 1.98 -3.19 -6.78
C PHE A 193 0.77 -3.44 -7.70
N SER A 194 0.15 -2.37 -8.20
CA SER A 194 -1.00 -2.44 -9.12
C SER A 194 -0.61 -3.00 -10.49
N GLU A 195 0.52 -2.54 -11.04
CA GLU A 195 1.11 -3.06 -12.29
C GLU A 195 1.48 -4.56 -12.16
N ALA A 196 2.16 -4.94 -11.07
CA ALA A 196 2.48 -6.33 -10.78
C ALA A 196 1.22 -7.20 -10.63
N SER A 197 0.17 -6.68 -9.99
CA SER A 197 -1.11 -7.39 -9.82
C SER A 197 -1.86 -7.58 -11.14
N VAL A 198 -1.86 -6.57 -12.03
CA VAL A 198 -2.43 -6.71 -13.38
C VAL A 198 -1.64 -7.73 -14.19
N LYS A 199 -0.30 -7.66 -14.20
CA LYS A 199 0.56 -8.61 -14.92
C LYS A 199 0.34 -10.04 -14.42
N MET A 200 0.43 -10.26 -13.11
CA MET A 200 0.18 -11.56 -12.46
C MET A 200 -1.17 -12.15 -12.88
N TYR A 201 -2.24 -11.34 -12.89
CA TYR A 201 -3.55 -11.80 -13.33
C TYR A 201 -3.60 -12.18 -14.82
N GLU A 202 -2.91 -11.46 -15.69
CA GLU A 202 -2.85 -11.78 -17.13
C GLU A 202 -1.98 -13.00 -17.43
N ASP A 203 -0.87 -13.18 -16.72
CA ASP A 203 0.00 -14.37 -16.81
C ASP A 203 -0.78 -15.63 -16.34
N VAL A 204 -1.40 -15.57 -15.16
CA VAL A 204 -2.26 -16.65 -14.60
C VAL A 204 -3.40 -17.01 -15.56
N ARG A 205 -4.06 -15.99 -16.15
CA ARG A 205 -5.14 -16.21 -17.12
C ARG A 205 -4.62 -16.94 -18.36
N GLN A 206 -3.51 -16.51 -18.95
CA GLN A 206 -2.94 -17.13 -20.15
C GLN A 206 -2.58 -18.61 -19.89
N ILE A 207 -1.94 -18.90 -18.76
CA ILE A 207 -1.57 -20.27 -18.39
C ILE A 207 -2.83 -21.13 -18.15
N SER A 208 -3.85 -20.58 -17.47
CA SER A 208 -5.13 -21.27 -17.25
C SER A 208 -5.90 -21.54 -18.55
N ASP A 209 -5.91 -20.60 -19.52
CA ASP A 209 -6.53 -20.81 -20.83
C ASP A 209 -5.75 -21.84 -21.68
N ALA A 210 -4.42 -21.83 -21.62
CA ALA A 210 -3.59 -22.86 -22.26
C ALA A 210 -3.84 -24.26 -21.68
N ALA A 211 -3.92 -24.39 -20.34
CA ALA A 211 -4.27 -25.63 -19.66
C ALA A 211 -5.68 -26.12 -20.04
N ARG A 212 -6.65 -25.20 -20.14
CA ARG A 212 -8.02 -25.48 -20.61
C ARG A 212 -8.05 -26.00 -22.04
N ILE A 213 -7.29 -25.41 -22.96
CA ILE A 213 -7.20 -25.86 -24.36
C ILE A 213 -6.52 -27.24 -24.44
N ALA A 214 -5.47 -27.49 -23.66
CA ALA A 214 -4.80 -28.79 -23.61
C ALA A 214 -5.74 -29.89 -23.08
N TYR A 215 -6.44 -29.61 -21.98
CA TYR A 215 -7.40 -30.54 -21.38
C TYR A 215 -8.55 -30.91 -22.34
N LEU A 216 -9.14 -29.91 -23.02
CA LEU A 216 -10.20 -30.17 -24.02
C LEU A 216 -9.72 -31.01 -25.21
N LYS A 217 -8.48 -30.82 -25.67
CA LYS A 217 -7.87 -31.68 -26.71
C LYS A 217 -7.69 -33.12 -26.25
N LEU A 218 -7.39 -33.35 -24.96
CA LEU A 218 -7.28 -34.68 -24.35
C LEU A 218 -8.64 -35.36 -24.11
N GLN A 219 -9.76 -34.62 -24.16
CA GLN A 219 -11.12 -35.18 -24.10
C GLN A 219 -11.73 -35.47 -25.49
N ALA A 220 -11.11 -34.98 -26.57
CA ALA A 220 -11.58 -35.15 -27.94
C ALA A 220 -10.89 -36.31 -28.71
N ASN A 221 -9.92 -36.98 -28.06
CA ASN A 221 -9.14 -38.11 -28.56
C ASN A 221 -9.32 -39.33 -27.62
#